data_AF-A0A3M0Y6X4-F1
#
_entry.id   AF-A0A3M0Y6X4-F1
#
_cell.length_a   1.000
_cell.length_b   1.000
_cell.length_c   1.000
_cell.angle_alpha   90.00
_cell.angle_beta   90.00
_cell.angle_gamma   90.00
#
_symmetry.space_group_name_H-M   'P 1'
#
loop_
_entity.id
_entity.type
_entity.pdbx_description
1 polymer ?
#
loop_
_entity_poly.entity_id
_entity_poly.type
_entity_poly.pdbx_seq_one_letter_code
_entity_poly.pdbx_strand_id
1 'polypeptide(L)'
;MHYNSMQKSRIRKGDCSMSCQLTVRLPADLAERLDWAAQRLRRKRSEIVRLALEQFLAVELEERPIERVRDLLGQIESGVPDLGQRHREYLLRRLRHED
;
A
#
# COMPACT_ATOMS: atom_id res chain seq x y z
N MET A 1 6.37 -27.50 -19.89
CA MET A 1 6.79 -26.38 -19.01
C MET A 1 5.90 -26.40 -17.79
N HIS A 2 6.40 -26.84 -16.64
CA HIS A 2 5.60 -26.91 -15.40
C HIS A 2 5.74 -25.59 -14.64
N TYR A 3 4.66 -24.81 -14.58
CA TYR A 3 4.57 -23.64 -13.70
C TYR A 3 4.44 -24.13 -12.27
N ASN A 4 5.42 -23.80 -11.43
CA ASN A 4 5.40 -24.18 -10.02
C ASN A 4 4.42 -23.27 -9.26
N SER A 5 3.16 -23.71 -9.21
CA SER A 5 2.11 -23.18 -8.35
C SER A 5 2.29 -23.71 -6.93
N MET A 6 2.80 -22.89 -5.99
CA MET A 6 2.75 -23.12 -4.52
C MET A 6 3.72 -22.11 -3.87
N GLN A 7 3.39 -21.26 -2.89
CA GLN A 7 2.38 -21.29 -1.84
C GLN A 7 1.93 -19.84 -1.53
N LYS A 8 0.63 -19.56 -1.63
CA LYS A 8 0.02 -18.45 -0.89
C LYS A 8 -0.07 -18.90 0.56
N SER A 9 0.93 -18.61 1.37
CA SER A 9 0.83 -18.74 2.82
C SER A 9 -0.18 -17.69 3.31
N ARG A 10 -1.43 -18.12 3.52
CA ARG A 10 -2.41 -17.36 4.31
C ARG A 10 -1.83 -17.22 5.71
N ILE A 11 -1.34 -16.04 6.04
CA ILE A 11 -1.06 -15.70 7.44
C ILE A 11 -2.43 -15.69 8.12
N ARG A 12 -2.74 -16.76 8.88
CA ARG A 12 -3.89 -16.77 9.77
C ARG A 12 -3.61 -15.74 10.85
N LYS A 13 -4.48 -14.74 10.95
CA LYS A 13 -4.48 -13.72 12.00
C LYS A 13 -4.92 -14.41 13.30
N GLY A 14 -3.98 -15.07 13.96
CA GLY A 14 -4.21 -15.82 15.20
C GLY A 14 -2.94 -16.56 15.61
N ASP A 15 -2.45 -16.23 16.80
CA ASP A 15 -1.33 -16.85 17.53
C ASP A 15 0.10 -16.38 17.18
N CYS A 16 0.39 -15.12 17.51
CA CYS A 16 1.76 -14.75 17.89
C CYS A 16 1.69 -13.74 19.04
N SER A 17 1.73 -14.25 20.27
CA SER A 17 1.93 -13.39 21.43
C SER A 17 3.36 -12.84 21.39
N MET A 18 3.47 -11.53 21.24
CA MET A 18 4.64 -10.66 21.49
C MET A 18 5.87 -10.74 20.55
N SER A 19 6.14 -11.80 19.78
CA SER A 19 7.19 -11.77 18.72
C SER A 19 7.11 -12.92 17.72
N CYS A 20 7.35 -12.65 16.42
CA CYS A 20 7.43 -13.65 15.35
C CYS A 20 8.85 -13.74 14.78
N GLN A 21 9.33 -14.95 14.51
CA GLN A 21 10.63 -15.20 13.88
C GLN A 21 10.47 -15.49 12.39
N LEU A 22 11.18 -14.73 11.56
CA LEU A 22 11.26 -14.91 10.10
C LEU A 22 12.70 -15.27 9.70
N THR A 23 12.88 -16.40 9.00
CA THR A 23 14.17 -16.78 8.40
C THR A 23 14.09 -16.63 6.89
N VAL A 24 14.96 -15.80 6.32
CA VAL A 24 15.00 -15.51 4.88
C VAL A 24 16.40 -15.72 4.33
N ARG A 25 16.51 -16.18 3.09
CA ARG A 25 17.79 -16.24 2.37
C ARG A 25 18.05 -14.88 1.74
N LEU A 26 19.15 -14.24 2.11
CA LEU A 26 19.56 -12.96 1.51
C LEU A 26 20.61 -13.22 0.42
N PRO A 27 20.49 -12.56 -0.74
CA PRO A 27 21.59 -12.40 -1.68
C PRO A 27 22.83 -11.81 -0.98
N ALA A 28 24.03 -12.22 -1.40
CA ALA A 28 25.28 -11.84 -0.74
C ALA A 28 25.53 -10.32 -0.76
N ASP A 29 25.21 -9.67 -1.89
CA ASP A 29 25.27 -8.22 -2.05
C ASP A 29 24.34 -7.47 -1.09
N LEU A 30 23.13 -8.01 -0.86
CA LEU A 30 22.17 -7.41 0.08
C LEU A 30 22.63 -7.58 1.53
N ALA A 31 23.22 -8.73 1.87
CA ALA A 31 23.79 -8.96 3.19
C ALA A 31 24.94 -8.00 3.50
N GLU A 32 25.84 -7.78 2.54
CA GLU A 32 26.96 -6.83 2.69
C GLU A 32 26.47 -5.39 2.87
N ARG A 33 25.48 -4.97 2.08
CA ARG A 33 24.85 -3.64 2.22
C ARG A 33 24.16 -3.47 3.58
N LEU A 34 23.54 -4.54 4.10
CA LEU A 34 22.93 -4.55 5.43
C LEU A 34 24.00 -4.41 6.54
N ASP A 35 25.12 -5.11 6.42
CA ASP A 35 26.25 -4.99 7.35
C ASP A 35 26.82 -3.57 7.36
N TRP A 36 27.03 -2.97 6.19
CA TRP A 36 27.46 -1.58 6.04
C TRP A 36 26.48 -0.59 6.69
N ALA A 37 25.18 -0.78 6.47
CA ALA A 37 24.16 0.06 7.10
C ALA A 37 24.15 -0.08 8.63
N ALA A 38 24.32 -1.30 9.15
CA ALA A 38 24.42 -1.58 10.59
C ALA A 38 25.59 -0.86 11.24
N GLN A 39 26.77 -0.92 10.61
CA GLN A 39 27.96 -0.25 11.11
C GLN A 39 27.81 1.28 11.09
N ARG A 40 27.35 1.84 9.97
CA ARG A 40 27.19 3.29 9.80
C ARG A 40 26.16 3.89 10.75
N LEU A 41 25.06 3.17 10.98
CA LEU A 41 23.97 3.64 11.86
C LEU A 41 24.18 3.23 13.32
N ARG A 42 25.24 2.47 13.65
CA ARG A 42 25.50 1.88 14.97
C ARG A 42 24.28 1.11 15.51
N ARG A 43 23.59 0.36 14.65
CA ARG A 43 22.39 -0.43 14.97
C ARG A 43 22.59 -1.90 14.66
N LYS A 44 21.77 -2.75 15.29
CA LYS A 44 21.76 -4.19 14.98
C LYS A 44 21.13 -4.43 13.62
N ARG A 45 21.57 -5.48 12.92
CA ARG A 45 20.97 -5.91 11.65
C ARG A 45 19.46 -6.14 11.76
N SER A 46 19.03 -6.79 12.84
CA SER A 46 17.63 -7.06 13.11
C SER A 46 16.81 -5.78 13.26
N GLU A 47 17.37 -4.72 13.86
CA GLU A 47 16.68 -3.43 13.98
C GLU A 47 16.53 -2.75 12.62
N ILE A 48 17.57 -2.80 11.77
CA ILE A 48 17.50 -2.25 10.41
C ILE A 48 16.47 -3.02 9.57
N VAL A 49 16.50 -4.35 9.63
CA VAL A 49 15.52 -5.19 8.92
C VAL A 49 14.11 -4.89 9.41
N ARG A 50 13.88 -4.78 10.72
CA ARG A 50 12.58 -4.41 11.29
C ARG A 50 12.12 -3.05 10.77
N LEU A 51 12.97 -2.03 10.83
CA LEU A 51 12.63 -0.68 10.36
C LEU A 51 12.36 -0.64 8.86
N ALA A 52 13.12 -1.38 8.07
CA ALA A 52 12.91 -1.47 6.63
C ALA A 52 11.56 -2.14 6.31
N LEU A 53 11.23 -3.22 7.02
CA LEU A 53 9.94 -3.90 6.88
C LEU A 53 8.77 -3.00 7.31
N GLU A 54 8.89 -2.31 8.44
CA GLU A 54 7.88 -1.34 8.92
C GLU A 54 7.64 -0.23 7.89
N GLN A 55 8.71 0.38 7.36
CA GLN A 55 8.61 1.42 6.34
C GLN A 55 8.03 0.89 5.02
N PHE A 56 8.46 -0.29 4.59
CA PHE A 56 7.96 -0.90 3.36
C PHE A 56 6.46 -1.20 3.42
N LEU A 57 5.98 -1.71 4.57
CA LEU A 57 4.58 -2.05 4.77
C LEU A 57 3.69 -0.86 5.13
N ALA A 58 4.26 0.22 5.69
CA ALA A 58 3.51 1.44 5.98
C ALA A 58 2.92 2.08 4.70
N VAL A 59 3.60 1.96 3.56
CA VAL A 59 3.17 2.53 2.28
C VAL A 59 1.89 1.88 1.74
N GLU A 60 1.60 0.61 2.08
CA GLU A 60 0.35 -0.07 1.71
C GLU A 60 -0.82 0.26 2.65
N LEU A 61 -0.55 0.77 3.85
CA LEU A 61 -1.54 1.08 4.88
C LEU A 61 -2.06 2.52 4.84
N GLU A 62 -1.41 3.41 4.08
CA GLU A 62 -2.09 4.65 3.69
C GLU A 62 -3.18 4.29 2.69
N GLU A 63 -4.41 4.12 3.22
CA GLU A 63 -5.65 3.96 2.47
C GLU A 63 -5.57 4.76 1.17
N ARG A 64 -5.82 4.09 0.05
CA ARG A 64 -5.77 4.73 -1.26
C ARG A 64 -6.65 5.99 -1.18
N PRO A 65 -6.29 7.13 -1.78
CA PRO A 65 -7.10 8.34 -1.71
C PRO A 65 -8.58 8.12 -2.04
N ILE A 66 -8.88 7.13 -2.90
CA ILE A 66 -10.23 6.69 -3.26
C ILE A 66 -10.99 6.02 -2.10
N GLU A 67 -10.29 5.34 -1.19
CA GLU A 67 -10.86 4.73 0.02
C GLU A 67 -11.21 5.80 1.05
N ARG A 68 -10.38 6.85 1.19
CA ARG A 68 -10.66 8.00 2.07
C ARG A 68 -11.94 8.76 1.70
N VAL A 69 -12.27 8.81 0.41
CA VAL A 69 -13.45 9.51 -0.09
C VAL A 69 -14.62 8.58 -0.39
N ARG A 70 -14.51 7.28 -0.08
CA ARG A 70 -15.54 6.27 -0.41
C ARG A 70 -16.89 6.59 0.23
N ASP A 71 -16.89 7.09 1.47
CA ASP A 71 -18.11 7.49 2.18
C ASP A 71 -18.71 8.80 1.64
N LEU A 72 -17.88 9.65 1.03
CA LEU A 72 -18.33 10.85 0.30
C LEU A 72 -18.92 10.48 -1.07
N LEU A 73 -18.38 9.44 -1.72
CA LEU A 73 -18.91 8.87 -2.96
C LEU A 73 -20.24 8.13 -2.72
N GLY A 74 -20.46 7.56 -1.53
CA GLY A 74 -21.72 6.93 -1.13
C GLY A 74 -22.94 7.87 -1.16
N GLN A 75 -22.75 9.20 -1.04
CA GLN A 75 -23.83 10.17 -1.25
C GLN A 75 -24.28 10.31 -2.73
N ILE A 76 -23.50 9.78 -3.68
CA ILE A 76 -23.82 9.77 -5.11
C ILE A 76 -24.75 8.60 -5.47
N GLU A 77 -24.81 7.53 -4.66
CA GLU A 77 -25.83 6.46 -4.77
C GLU A 77 -27.24 6.93 -4.37
N SER A 78 -27.49 8.24 -4.26
CA SER A 78 -28.81 8.85 -4.06
C SER A 78 -29.79 8.64 -5.23
N GLY A 79 -29.40 7.87 -6.26
CA GLY A 79 -30.21 7.61 -7.46
C GLY A 79 -30.29 8.81 -8.41
N VAL A 80 -29.60 9.91 -8.10
CA VAL A 80 -29.45 11.04 -9.02
C VAL A 80 -28.41 10.62 -10.07
N PRO A 81 -28.78 10.58 -11.36
CA PRO A 81 -27.88 10.10 -12.41
C PRO A 81 -26.58 10.88 -12.39
N ASP A 82 -25.49 10.12 -12.44
CA ASP A 82 -24.09 10.51 -12.35
C ASP A 82 -23.81 11.94 -12.80
N LEU A 83 -23.29 12.77 -11.88
CA LEU A 83 -22.82 14.14 -12.14
C LEU A 83 -21.80 14.17 -13.29
N GLY A 84 -21.17 13.03 -13.61
CA GLY A 84 -20.28 12.83 -14.76
C GLY A 84 -20.96 12.76 -16.14
N GLN A 85 -22.22 12.32 -16.25
CA GLN A 85 -22.86 12.10 -17.57
C GLN A 85 -23.17 13.41 -18.30
N ARG A 86 -23.46 14.49 -17.56
CA ARG A 86 -23.78 15.81 -18.13
C ARG A 86 -22.64 16.81 -18.01
N HIS A 87 -21.46 16.35 -17.56
CA HIS A 87 -20.30 17.21 -17.30
C HIS A 87 -19.91 18.03 -18.54
N ARG A 88 -19.83 17.39 -19.71
CA ARG A 88 -19.50 18.06 -20.97
C ARG A 88 -20.55 19.10 -21.36
N GLU A 89 -21.83 18.78 -21.19
CA GLU A 89 -22.95 19.66 -21.52
C GLU A 89 -22.99 20.88 -20.58
N TYR A 90 -22.73 20.67 -19.28
CA TYR A 90 -22.63 21.72 -18.26
C TYR A 90 -21.44 22.67 -18.52
N LEU A 91 -20.26 22.13 -18.81
CA LEU A 91 -19.08 22.94 -19.17
C LEU A 91 -19.32 23.74 -20.44
N LEU A 92 -19.92 23.12 -21.46
CA LEU A 92 -20.27 23.78 -22.71
C LEU A 92 -21.35 24.87 -22.56
N ARG A 93 -22.19 24.80 -21.52
CA ARG A 93 -23.17 25.82 -21.17
C ARG A 93 -22.49 27.00 -20.45
N ARG A 94 -21.65 26.71 -19.45
CA ARG A 94 -20.82 27.70 -18.73
C ARG A 94 -19.87 28.49 -19.65
N LEU A 95 -19.31 27.83 -20.66
CA LEU A 95 -18.39 28.46 -21.61
C LEU A 95 -19.08 29.27 -22.71
N ARG A 96 -20.42 29.14 -22.89
CA ARG A 96 -21.15 29.76 -23.99
C ARG A 96 -21.92 31.04 -23.67
N HIS A 97 -22.09 31.46 -22.40
CA HIS A 97 -22.43 32.84 -21.93
C HIS A 97 -22.76 32.83 -20.41
N GLU A 98 -22.12 33.71 -19.61
CA GLU A 98 -22.63 34.95 -18.97
C GLU A 98 -23.64 34.70 -17.84
N ASP A 99 -23.17 34.89 -16.58
CA ASP A 99 -23.83 34.78 -15.25
C ASP A 99 -24.74 33.58 -14.94
#